data_AF-A0A5N7BJX0-F1
#
_entry.id   AF-A0A5N7BJX0-F1
#
_cell.length_a   1.000
_cell.length_b   1.000
_cell.length_c   1.000
_cell.angle_alpha   90.00
_cell.angle_beta   90.00
_cell.angle_gamma   90.00
#
_symmetry.space_group_name_H-M   'P 1'
#
loop_
_entity.id
_entity.type
_entity.pdbx_description
1 polymer ?
#
loop_
_entity_poly.entity_id
_entity_poly.type
_entity_poly.pdbx_seq_one_letter_code
_entity_poly.pdbx_strand_id
1 'polypeptide(L)'
;MIGATRRWFRRNRKGLAIGAGVIGAGYLAGQYVLSKISEARERMSSDRIARENLRRRFEQNQTDCTYTVLALLPTAAEDILDALPVEELTKELQRKRAERLARLNVGEGTGSDLSSISPSLPDDDRRSLSSFQSDGFVRTSQPGEPSAEGDGEVRPKRNKTQLWNEVKITSITRSFTLVYTLSLLTIFTRIQLNLLGRRNYLSSVISMATPPANESTIRLEDHDDDDLTQTLGNDFETNRRYLAFSWWLLHRGWKQLMNEIQTAVTEVFGPLNPRDDVSLARLSELFLEVRKRVEGHTDEERKHRKWLSYLLPPCEEEDKLLEESGVLGVTELANSQTATTLRHLLDETADLIESPTFTRVLMLLNNECFQTLIHQCTADAFKSAPQTPQSVPQSFTSVATVVPGADSSEPKAKLANILAVLARQAHVIGNGTNPPNIYVTAMDQEVRELEAFAAVVYSSNFDSELLGSGAKMGSSGEETPGSDTVLVEKEDYDGYDRNQVHPLSTAGPGADSEFEKAWGKAVEEQPSTDP
;
A
#
# COMPACT_ATOMS: atom_id res chain seq x y z
N MET A 1 48.05 -53.40 -59.02
CA MET A 1 46.92 -52.46 -58.84
C MET A 1 47.30 -51.13 -58.16
N ILE A 2 48.32 -51.07 -57.29
CA ILE A 2 48.73 -49.85 -56.54
C ILE A 2 49.35 -48.73 -57.41
N GLY A 3 49.96 -49.06 -58.56
CA GLY A 3 50.57 -48.07 -59.46
C GLY A 3 49.58 -47.30 -60.37
N ALA A 4 48.37 -47.82 -60.56
CA ALA A 4 47.33 -47.17 -61.36
C ALA A 4 46.58 -46.12 -60.53
N THR A 5 46.24 -46.44 -59.28
CA THR A 5 45.64 -45.52 -58.31
C THR A 5 46.56 -44.34 -58.00
N ARG A 6 47.88 -44.57 -57.88
CA ARG A 6 48.86 -43.50 -57.61
C ARG A 6 49.02 -42.49 -58.76
N ARG A 7 48.87 -42.93 -60.01
CA ARG A 7 48.91 -42.06 -61.21
C ARG A 7 47.60 -41.29 -61.40
N TRP A 8 46.45 -41.95 -61.17
CA TRP A 8 45.14 -41.31 -61.17
C TRP A 8 45.04 -40.21 -60.11
N PHE A 9 45.47 -40.52 -58.87
CA PHE A 9 45.50 -39.54 -57.79
C PHE A 9 46.42 -38.35 -58.10
N ARG A 10 47.60 -38.58 -58.72
CA ARG A 10 48.49 -37.51 -59.19
C ARG A 10 47.87 -36.61 -60.27
N ARG A 11 47.08 -37.18 -61.19
CA ARG A 11 46.44 -36.44 -62.28
C ARG A 11 45.23 -35.61 -61.82
N ASN A 12 44.54 -36.05 -60.75
CA ASN A 12 43.35 -35.37 -60.22
C ASN A 12 43.57 -34.57 -58.92
N ARG A 13 44.83 -34.32 -58.50
CA ARG A 13 45.15 -33.67 -57.21
C ARG A 13 44.49 -32.31 -57.03
N LYS A 14 44.41 -31.50 -58.09
CA LYS A 14 43.79 -30.17 -58.02
C LYS A 14 42.28 -30.27 -57.79
N GLY A 15 41.59 -31.18 -58.50
CA GLY A 15 40.15 -31.40 -58.31
C GLY A 15 39.80 -31.98 -56.94
N LEU A 16 40.63 -32.90 -56.42
CA LEU A 16 40.45 -33.46 -55.08
C LEU A 16 40.73 -32.42 -53.98
N ALA A 17 41.73 -31.56 -54.14
CA ALA A 17 42.03 -30.49 -53.19
C ALA A 17 40.91 -29.44 -53.14
N ILE A 18 40.37 -29.04 -54.29
CA ILE A 18 39.23 -28.12 -54.37
C ILE A 18 37.99 -28.76 -53.75
N GLY A 19 37.69 -30.03 -54.06
CA GLY A 19 36.57 -30.76 -53.47
C GLY A 19 36.69 -30.88 -51.95
N ALA A 20 37.88 -31.23 -51.44
CA ALA A 20 38.13 -31.31 -50.00
C ALA A 20 38.02 -29.94 -49.32
N GLY A 21 38.48 -28.87 -49.97
CA GLY A 21 38.35 -27.50 -49.47
C GLY A 21 36.89 -27.03 -49.38
N VAL A 22 36.08 -27.31 -50.40
CA VAL A 22 34.65 -26.97 -50.40
C VAL A 22 33.88 -27.75 -49.32
N ILE A 23 34.18 -29.05 -49.16
CA ILE A 23 33.56 -29.86 -48.10
C ILE A 23 33.99 -29.39 -46.71
N GLY A 24 35.27 -29.10 -46.51
CA GLY A 24 35.79 -28.56 -45.25
C GLY A 24 35.21 -27.20 -44.90
N ALA A 25 35.13 -26.28 -45.87
CA ALA A 25 34.50 -24.97 -45.67
C ALA A 25 33.00 -25.09 -45.37
N GLY A 26 32.28 -25.96 -46.08
CA GLY A 26 30.87 -26.25 -45.81
C GLY A 26 30.64 -26.84 -44.41
N TYR A 27 31.52 -27.72 -43.95
CA TYR A 27 31.46 -28.27 -42.60
C TYR A 27 31.69 -27.21 -41.51
N LEU A 28 32.71 -26.36 -41.67
CA LEU A 28 33.00 -25.28 -40.73
C LEU A 28 31.87 -24.24 -40.69
N ALA A 29 31.35 -23.85 -41.86
CA ALA A 29 30.20 -22.94 -41.93
C ALA A 29 28.94 -23.55 -41.29
N GLY A 30 28.68 -24.83 -41.54
CA GLY A 30 27.57 -25.56 -40.92
C GLY A 30 27.70 -25.65 -39.40
N GLN A 31 28.90 -25.96 -38.88
CA GLN A 31 29.19 -25.97 -37.45
C GLN A 31 29.00 -24.58 -36.81
N TYR A 32 29.47 -23.52 -37.48
CA TYR A 32 29.28 -22.16 -37.00
C TYR A 32 27.81 -21.77 -36.90
N VAL A 33 27.00 -22.09 -37.92
CA VAL A 33 25.56 -21.80 -37.91
C VAL A 33 24.84 -22.60 -36.82
N LEU A 34 25.14 -23.89 -36.67
CA LEU A 34 24.54 -24.72 -35.62
C LEU A 34 24.93 -24.23 -34.22
N SER A 35 26.19 -23.84 -34.02
CA SER A 35 26.68 -23.25 -32.78
C SER A 35 26.00 -21.92 -32.47
N LYS A 36 25.78 -21.06 -33.48
CA LYS A 36 25.06 -19.79 -33.29
C LYS A 36 23.58 -20.00 -32.96
N ILE A 37 22.93 -21.00 -33.55
CA ILE A 37 21.55 -21.35 -33.23
C ILE A 37 21.45 -21.93 -31.82
N SER A 38 22.38 -22.79 -31.40
CA SER A 38 22.36 -23.32 -30.03
C SER A 38 22.60 -22.21 -29.01
N GLU A 39 23.56 -21.32 -29.26
CA GLU A 39 23.86 -20.17 -28.41
C GLU A 39 22.67 -19.20 -28.33
N ALA A 40 22.01 -18.90 -29.46
CA ALA A 40 20.81 -18.08 -29.48
C ALA A 40 19.64 -18.74 -28.72
N ARG A 41 19.44 -20.05 -28.87
CA ARG A 41 18.42 -20.80 -28.14
C ARG A 41 18.69 -20.81 -26.64
N GLU A 42 19.95 -20.99 -26.25
CA GLU A 42 20.38 -20.98 -24.85
C GLU A 42 20.17 -19.61 -24.21
N ARG A 43 20.58 -18.53 -24.89
CA ARG A 43 20.31 -17.14 -24.47
C ARG A 43 18.82 -16.86 -24.32
N MET A 44 18.00 -17.21 -25.31
CA MET A 44 16.54 -17.05 -25.19
C MET A 44 15.94 -17.88 -24.04
N SER A 45 16.46 -19.08 -23.81
CA SER A 45 15.98 -19.94 -22.72
C SER A 45 16.36 -19.41 -21.34
N SER A 46 17.58 -18.90 -21.19
CA SER A 46 18.08 -18.30 -19.95
C SER A 46 17.38 -16.98 -19.65
N ASP A 47 17.21 -16.10 -20.64
CA ASP A 47 16.42 -14.87 -20.50
C ASP A 47 14.99 -15.15 -20.07
N ARG A 48 14.35 -16.17 -20.65
CA ARG A 48 12.99 -16.57 -20.26
C ARG A 48 12.94 -17.06 -18.82
N ILE A 49 13.91 -17.88 -18.40
CA ILE A 49 13.98 -18.38 -17.01
C ILE A 49 14.23 -17.23 -16.03
N ALA A 50 15.10 -16.28 -16.38
CA ALA A 50 15.39 -15.12 -15.55
C ALA A 50 14.17 -14.22 -15.37
N ARG A 51 13.44 -13.92 -16.45
CA ARG A 51 12.19 -13.15 -16.41
C ARG A 51 11.10 -13.86 -15.61
N GLU A 52 10.96 -15.16 -15.78
CA GLU A 52 9.97 -15.95 -15.03
C GLU A 52 10.30 -15.99 -13.53
N ASN A 53 11.58 -16.12 -13.17
CA ASN A 53 12.02 -16.08 -11.78
C ASN A 53 11.75 -14.70 -11.15
N LEU A 54 12.09 -13.62 -11.85
CA LEU A 54 11.81 -12.25 -11.43
C LEU A 54 10.31 -12.04 -11.19
N ARG A 55 9.48 -12.44 -12.17
CA ARG A 55 8.02 -12.35 -12.09
C ARG A 55 7.48 -13.10 -10.88
N ARG A 56 7.89 -14.36 -10.68
CA ARG A 56 7.44 -15.16 -9.54
C ARG A 56 7.83 -14.52 -8.21
N ARG A 57 9.05 -14.00 -8.08
CA ARG A 57 9.51 -13.32 -6.86
C ARG A 57 8.74 -12.03 -6.63
N PHE A 58 8.43 -11.28 -7.68
CA PHE A 58 7.61 -10.08 -7.59
C PHE A 58 6.17 -10.39 -7.15
N GLU A 59 5.51 -11.38 -7.75
CA GLU A 59 4.16 -11.81 -7.38
C GLU A 59 4.09 -12.32 -5.93
N GLN A 60 5.10 -13.07 -5.50
CA GLN A 60 5.23 -13.48 -4.10
C GLN A 60 5.42 -12.26 -3.18
N ASN A 61 6.29 -11.33 -3.55
CA ASN A 61 6.52 -10.11 -2.79
C ASN A 61 5.24 -9.26 -2.67
N GLN A 62 4.41 -9.21 -3.71
CA GLN A 62 3.12 -8.53 -3.65
C GLN A 62 2.15 -9.21 -2.66
N THR A 63 2.15 -10.53 -2.63
CA THR A 63 1.36 -11.30 -1.67
C THR A 63 1.83 -11.04 -0.23
N ASP A 64 3.15 -11.02 -0.02
CA ASP A 64 3.77 -10.72 1.28
C ASP A 64 3.46 -9.28 1.73
N CYS A 65 3.41 -8.32 0.82
CA CYS A 65 2.96 -6.95 1.11
C CYS A 65 1.52 -6.95 1.65
N THR A 66 0.57 -7.58 0.95
CA THR A 66 -0.83 -7.63 1.38
C THR A 66 -0.96 -8.30 2.76
N TYR A 67 -0.25 -9.41 2.99
CA TYR A 67 -0.24 -10.06 4.30
C TYR A 67 0.36 -9.18 5.40
N THR A 68 1.44 -8.46 5.10
CA THR A 68 2.10 -7.55 6.05
C THR A 68 1.18 -6.39 6.43
N VAL A 69 0.48 -5.80 5.45
CA VAL A 69 -0.53 -4.74 5.70
C VAL A 69 -1.60 -5.26 6.65
N LEU A 70 -2.17 -6.44 6.38
CA LEU A 70 -3.20 -7.04 7.23
C LEU A 70 -2.68 -7.41 8.62
N ALA A 71 -1.40 -7.75 8.77
CA ALA A 71 -0.79 -8.04 10.06
C ALA A 71 -0.54 -6.79 10.90
N LEU A 72 -0.14 -5.68 10.28
CA LEU A 72 0.19 -4.41 10.95
C LEU A 72 -1.02 -3.51 11.20
N LEU A 73 -2.05 -3.62 10.36
CA LEU A 73 -3.25 -2.78 10.42
C LEU A 73 -3.97 -2.79 11.77
N PRO A 74 -4.15 -3.93 12.47
CA PRO A 74 -4.80 -3.95 13.78
C PRO A 74 -4.12 -3.04 14.82
N THR A 75 -2.79 -2.92 14.78
CA THR A 75 -2.04 -2.07 15.73
C THR A 75 -2.46 -0.61 15.61
N ALA A 76 -2.48 -0.06 14.39
CA ALA A 76 -2.96 1.31 14.19
C ALA A 76 -4.46 1.44 14.43
N ALA A 77 -5.24 0.41 14.09
CA ALA A 77 -6.68 0.44 14.24
C ALA A 77 -7.11 0.51 15.71
N GLU A 78 -6.51 -0.30 16.59
CA GLU A 78 -6.77 -0.27 18.04
C GLU A 78 -6.49 1.11 18.62
N ASP A 79 -5.30 1.66 18.33
CA ASP A 79 -4.87 3.00 18.75
C ASP A 79 -5.83 4.12 18.27
N ILE A 80 -6.30 4.05 17.02
CA ILE A 80 -7.25 5.01 16.45
C ILE A 80 -8.64 4.86 17.08
N LEU A 81 -9.11 3.62 17.31
CA LEU A 81 -10.41 3.35 17.94
C LEU A 81 -10.43 3.87 19.39
N ASP A 82 -9.33 3.70 20.12
CA ASP A 82 -9.18 4.17 21.50
C ASP A 82 -9.12 5.71 21.57
N ALA A 83 -8.41 6.36 20.64
CA ALA A 83 -8.37 7.81 20.57
C ALA A 83 -9.71 8.45 20.15
N LEU A 84 -10.56 7.70 19.43
CA LEU A 84 -11.86 8.14 18.93
C LEU A 84 -13.00 7.20 19.43
N PRO A 85 -13.35 7.25 20.73
CA PRO A 85 -14.20 6.26 21.38
C PRO A 85 -15.70 6.48 21.12
N VAL A 86 -16.17 6.18 19.89
CA VAL A 86 -17.58 6.33 19.49
C VAL A 86 -18.50 5.44 20.33
N GLU A 87 -18.05 4.24 20.71
CA GLU A 87 -18.80 3.27 21.51
C GLU A 87 -19.07 3.81 22.92
N GLU A 88 -18.12 4.51 23.52
CA GLU A 88 -18.32 5.15 24.82
C GLU A 88 -19.31 6.31 24.73
N LEU A 89 -19.17 7.16 23.70
CA LEU A 89 -20.06 8.30 23.48
C LEU A 89 -21.51 7.83 23.24
N THR A 90 -21.68 6.77 22.45
CA THR A 90 -23.01 6.17 22.18
C THR A 90 -23.59 5.48 23.42
N LYS A 91 -22.77 4.78 24.23
CA LYS A 91 -23.19 4.24 25.54
C LYS A 91 -23.62 5.35 26.50
N GLU A 92 -22.89 6.47 26.59
CA GLU A 92 -23.25 7.61 27.44
C GLU A 92 -24.61 8.20 27.00
N LEU A 93 -24.81 8.34 25.69
CA LEU A 93 -26.05 8.83 25.11
C LEU A 93 -27.24 7.89 25.42
N GLN A 94 -27.05 6.58 25.31
CA GLN A 94 -28.06 5.57 25.67
C GLN A 94 -28.38 5.60 27.17
N ARG A 95 -27.36 5.71 28.03
CA ARG A 95 -27.55 5.80 29.49
C ARG A 95 -28.40 7.02 29.87
N LYS A 96 -28.08 8.20 29.33
CA LYS A 96 -28.87 9.42 29.58
C LYS A 96 -30.32 9.32 29.10
N ARG A 97 -30.57 8.55 28.03
CA ARG A 97 -31.94 8.27 27.57
C ARG A 97 -32.66 7.33 28.54
N ALA A 98 -32.01 6.25 28.98
CA ALA A 98 -32.58 5.30 29.93
C ALA A 98 -32.89 5.97 31.28
N GLU A 99 -32.00 6.83 31.78
CA GLU A 99 -32.22 7.62 33.00
C GLU A 99 -33.42 8.57 32.87
N ARG A 100 -33.58 9.23 31.72
CA ARG A 100 -34.77 10.08 31.46
C ARG A 100 -36.06 9.26 31.43
N LEU A 101 -36.05 8.10 30.78
CA LEU A 101 -37.21 7.21 30.73
C LEU A 101 -37.56 6.66 32.12
N ALA A 102 -36.56 6.27 32.91
CA ALA A 102 -36.76 5.80 34.28
C ALA A 102 -37.35 6.90 35.20
N ARG A 103 -36.89 8.15 35.07
CA ARG A 103 -37.47 9.29 35.82
C ARG A 103 -38.93 9.57 35.48
N LEU A 104 -39.32 9.37 34.23
CA LEU A 104 -40.71 9.52 33.81
C LEU A 104 -41.59 8.40 34.38
N ASN A 105 -41.11 7.15 34.38
CA ASN A 105 -41.86 6.01 34.95
C ASN A 105 -42.01 6.05 36.47
N VAL A 106 -41.04 6.61 37.22
CA VAL A 106 -41.14 6.75 38.69
C VAL A 106 -42.16 7.83 39.09
N GLY A 107 -42.49 8.76 38.20
CA GLY A 107 -43.49 9.82 38.41
C GLY A 107 -44.95 9.35 38.36
N GLU A 108 -45.25 8.13 37.92
CA GLU A 108 -46.62 7.57 37.88
C GLU A 108 -47.05 6.87 39.18
N GLY A 109 -46.20 6.83 40.21
CA GLY A 109 -46.47 6.11 41.47
C GLY A 109 -47.17 6.90 42.57
N THR A 110 -47.33 8.22 42.45
CA THR A 110 -47.97 9.05 43.50
C THR A 110 -48.78 10.19 42.90
N GLY A 111 -50.11 10.09 42.97
CA GLY A 111 -51.01 11.23 42.82
C GLY A 111 -51.95 11.14 41.63
N SER A 112 -53.21 10.81 41.94
CA SER A 112 -54.38 11.01 41.11
C SER A 112 -54.56 12.47 40.67
N ASP A 113 -55.23 12.61 39.53
CA ASP A 113 -55.90 13.79 38.95
C ASP A 113 -55.14 14.69 37.94
N LEU A 114 -55.66 14.63 36.70
CA LEU A 114 -55.59 15.60 35.60
C LEU A 114 -54.21 16.06 35.09
N SER A 115 -53.80 15.54 33.93
CA SER A 115 -53.70 16.31 32.68
C SER A 115 -53.10 15.45 31.57
N SER A 116 -53.90 15.19 30.55
CA SER A 116 -53.54 14.51 29.32
C SER A 116 -52.61 15.37 28.46
N ILE A 117 -51.30 15.29 28.68
CA ILE A 117 -50.31 15.67 27.67
C ILE A 117 -49.17 14.65 27.76
N SER A 118 -49.37 13.49 27.13
CA SER A 118 -48.27 12.63 26.74
C SER A 118 -47.48 13.37 25.65
N PRO A 119 -46.22 13.79 25.84
CA PRO A 119 -45.42 14.20 24.72
C PRO A 119 -45.08 12.92 23.95
N SER A 120 -45.67 12.79 22.76
CA SER A 120 -45.26 11.77 21.78
C SER A 120 -43.79 11.99 21.44
N LEU A 121 -42.89 11.26 22.11
CA LEU A 121 -41.51 11.12 21.68
C LEU A 121 -41.53 10.29 20.38
N PRO A 122 -40.95 10.78 19.27
CA PRO A 122 -40.97 10.04 18.02
C PRO A 122 -40.16 8.74 18.15
N ASP A 123 -40.73 7.64 17.67
CA ASP A 123 -40.14 6.29 17.61
C ASP A 123 -38.78 6.25 16.88
N ASP A 124 -38.44 7.31 16.15
CA ASP A 124 -37.21 7.48 15.38
C ASP A 124 -35.91 7.39 16.21
N ASP A 125 -35.90 7.97 17.42
CA ASP A 125 -34.73 7.90 18.29
C ASP A 125 -34.49 6.44 18.74
N ARG A 126 -35.52 5.57 18.74
CA ARG A 126 -35.43 4.15 19.14
C ARG A 126 -34.69 3.31 18.10
N ARG A 127 -35.00 3.51 16.81
CA ARG A 127 -34.45 2.73 15.69
C ARG A 127 -32.99 3.11 15.36
N SER A 128 -32.66 4.40 15.51
CA SER A 128 -31.33 4.93 15.20
C SER A 128 -30.24 4.48 16.19
N LEU A 129 -30.61 4.12 17.43
CA LEU A 129 -29.67 3.63 18.44
C LEU A 129 -29.64 2.09 18.55
N SER A 130 -30.68 1.39 18.08
CA SER A 130 -30.67 -0.08 18.00
C SER A 130 -29.70 -0.60 16.94
N SER A 131 -29.38 0.19 15.91
CA SER A 131 -28.41 -0.18 14.88
C SER A 131 -26.95 -0.16 15.34
N PHE A 132 -26.67 0.40 16.53
CA PHE A 132 -25.35 0.33 17.17
C PHE A 132 -25.18 -0.95 18.01
N GLN A 133 -26.19 -1.82 18.08
CA GLN A 133 -26.10 -3.10 18.79
C GLN A 133 -25.65 -4.20 17.83
N SER A 134 -24.40 -4.65 17.96
CA SER A 134 -23.92 -5.92 17.44
C SER A 134 -23.19 -6.68 18.55
N ASP A 135 -23.73 -7.88 18.83
CA ASP A 135 -23.34 -8.94 19.75
C ASP A 135 -23.17 -8.68 21.28
N GLY A 136 -23.98 -9.43 22.04
CA GLY A 136 -23.62 -9.97 23.35
C GLY A 136 -23.88 -9.10 24.59
N PHE A 137 -25.12 -9.05 25.10
CA PHE A 137 -25.30 -8.86 26.56
C PHE A 137 -26.56 -9.54 27.12
N VAL A 138 -26.32 -10.54 27.97
CA VAL A 138 -27.30 -11.20 28.83
C VAL A 138 -27.73 -10.24 29.93
N ARG A 139 -29.05 -10.07 30.09
CA ARG A 139 -29.63 -9.36 31.24
C ARG A 139 -29.43 -10.17 32.51
N THR A 140 -28.58 -9.68 33.42
CA THR A 140 -28.67 -10.03 34.84
C THR A 140 -29.07 -8.79 35.62
N SER A 141 -30.29 -8.80 36.15
CA SER A 141 -30.82 -7.80 37.08
C SER A 141 -30.39 -8.15 38.50
N GLN A 142 -29.76 -7.20 39.21
CA GLN A 142 -29.61 -7.25 40.66
C GLN A 142 -29.76 -5.83 41.26
N PRO A 143 -30.54 -5.64 42.35
CA PRO A 143 -30.72 -4.35 43.02
C PRO A 143 -29.93 -4.24 44.36
N GLY A 144 -29.55 -2.99 44.72
CA GLY A 144 -29.00 -2.55 46.03
C GLY A 144 -27.48 -2.76 46.17
N GLU A 145 -26.62 -1.84 46.67
CA GLU A 145 -26.72 -0.75 47.66
C GLU A 145 -25.46 0.19 47.55
N PRO A 146 -25.32 1.28 48.34
CA PRO A 146 -24.63 2.51 47.93
C PRO A 146 -23.19 2.74 48.45
N SER A 147 -22.53 3.68 47.76
CA SER A 147 -21.44 4.58 48.19
C SER A 147 -20.04 4.00 48.48
N ALA A 148 -19.09 4.33 47.60
CA ALA A 148 -17.71 4.61 47.97
C ALA A 148 -17.22 5.83 47.18
N GLU A 149 -16.79 6.85 47.91
CA GLU A 149 -16.13 8.06 47.41
C GLU A 149 -14.82 7.69 46.71
N GLY A 150 -14.61 8.25 45.52
CA GLY A 150 -13.40 8.09 44.73
C GLY A 150 -13.26 9.30 43.82
N ASP A 151 -12.26 10.10 44.14
CA ASP A 151 -11.81 11.32 43.46
C ASP A 151 -11.74 11.12 41.94
N GLY A 152 -12.59 11.83 41.21
CA GLY A 152 -12.68 11.72 39.75
C GLY A 152 -13.09 13.07 39.20
N GLU A 153 -12.20 13.66 38.39
CA GLU A 153 -12.42 14.91 37.67
C GLU A 153 -13.88 15.05 37.25
N VAL A 154 -14.52 16.13 37.72
CA VAL A 154 -15.88 16.49 37.32
C VAL A 154 -15.82 16.94 35.86
N ARG A 155 -15.81 15.99 34.92
CA ARG A 155 -16.08 16.27 33.51
C ARG A 155 -17.42 17.00 33.46
N PRO A 156 -17.51 18.20 32.86
CA PRO A 156 -18.74 18.98 32.84
C PRO A 156 -19.86 18.12 32.23
N LYS A 157 -21.05 18.16 32.86
CA LYS A 157 -22.21 17.37 32.43
C LYS A 157 -22.56 17.73 30.98
N ARG A 158 -22.11 16.91 30.03
CA ARG A 158 -22.39 17.10 28.59
C ARG A 158 -23.89 17.10 28.31
N ASN A 159 -24.38 18.03 27.49
CA ASN A 159 -25.78 18.04 27.07
C ASN A 159 -26.03 16.98 25.97
N LYS A 160 -27.29 16.50 25.81
CA LYS A 160 -27.66 15.49 24.78
C LYS A 160 -27.26 15.95 23.38
N THR A 161 -27.46 17.22 23.05
CA THR A 161 -27.08 17.80 21.75
C THR A 161 -25.58 17.82 21.55
N GLN A 162 -24.81 18.12 22.59
CA GLN A 162 -23.34 18.10 22.55
C GLN A 162 -22.84 16.67 22.31
N LEU A 163 -23.40 15.68 23.00
CA LEU A 163 -23.06 14.26 22.78
C LEU A 163 -23.31 13.79 21.35
N TRP A 164 -24.45 14.15 20.75
CA TRP A 164 -24.74 13.80 19.36
C TRP A 164 -23.77 14.48 18.38
N ASN A 165 -23.36 15.72 18.66
CA ASN A 165 -22.35 16.40 17.85
C ASN A 165 -20.97 15.75 18.01
N GLU A 166 -20.57 15.37 19.22
CA GLU A 166 -19.34 14.60 19.47
C GLU A 166 -19.38 13.27 18.71
N VAL A 167 -20.45 12.47 18.82
CA VAL A 167 -20.63 11.22 18.05
C VAL A 167 -20.49 11.46 16.55
N LYS A 168 -21.10 12.52 16.02
CA LYS A 168 -21.01 12.88 14.60
C LYS A 168 -19.58 13.15 14.18
N ILE A 169 -18.87 14.03 14.88
CA ILE A 169 -17.49 14.39 14.51
C ILE A 169 -16.56 13.19 14.71
N THR A 170 -16.62 12.51 15.86
CA THR A 170 -15.74 11.38 16.19
C THR A 170 -15.95 10.20 15.25
N SER A 171 -17.19 9.82 14.92
CA SER A 171 -17.42 8.67 14.02
C SER A 171 -16.93 8.89 12.59
N ILE A 172 -17.16 10.08 12.03
CA ILE A 172 -16.68 10.42 10.67
C ILE A 172 -15.14 10.52 10.69
N THR A 173 -14.58 11.24 11.66
CA THR A 173 -13.12 11.39 11.81
C THR A 173 -12.45 10.03 11.91
N ARG A 174 -13.04 9.10 12.67
CA ARG A 174 -12.51 7.75 12.88
C ARG A 174 -12.45 6.93 11.60
N SER A 175 -13.57 6.83 10.89
CA SER A 175 -13.62 6.09 9.61
C SER A 175 -12.67 6.70 8.58
N PHE A 176 -12.58 8.02 8.50
CA PHE A 176 -11.72 8.71 7.54
C PHE A 176 -10.24 8.52 7.88
N THR A 177 -9.87 8.66 9.15
CA THR A 177 -8.50 8.42 9.62
C THR A 177 -8.06 6.99 9.31
N LEU A 178 -8.94 6.00 9.52
CA LEU A 178 -8.66 4.61 9.17
C LEU A 178 -8.51 4.39 7.67
N VAL A 179 -9.34 5.02 6.82
CA VAL A 179 -9.19 4.96 5.36
C VAL A 179 -7.82 5.48 4.93
N TYR A 180 -7.43 6.68 5.37
CA TYR A 180 -6.13 7.23 4.97
C TYR A 180 -4.96 6.43 5.54
N THR A 181 -5.07 5.97 6.80
CA THR A 181 -4.02 5.15 7.42
C THR A 181 -3.86 3.82 6.68
N LEU A 182 -4.95 3.20 6.26
CA LEU A 182 -4.92 1.99 5.43
C LEU A 182 -4.23 2.25 4.09
N SER A 183 -4.61 3.31 3.37
CA SER A 183 -3.99 3.64 2.07
C SER A 183 -2.50 3.93 2.20
N LEU A 184 -2.11 4.71 3.22
CA LEU A 184 -0.72 5.03 3.53
C LEU A 184 0.08 3.78 3.91
N LEU A 185 -0.48 2.92 4.77
CA LEU A 185 0.17 1.66 5.16
C LEU A 185 0.35 0.74 3.95
N THR A 186 -0.64 0.64 3.07
CA THR A 186 -0.57 -0.16 1.84
C THR A 186 0.57 0.29 0.94
N ILE A 187 0.58 1.57 0.54
CA ILE A 187 1.62 2.06 -0.38
C ILE A 187 3.01 2.06 0.28
N PHE A 188 3.11 2.39 1.57
CA PHE A 188 4.38 2.39 2.30
C PHE A 188 4.96 0.98 2.41
N THR A 189 4.14 -0.01 2.76
CA THR A 189 4.55 -1.42 2.81
C THR A 189 5.00 -1.92 1.43
N ARG A 190 4.32 -1.50 0.36
CA ARG A 190 4.71 -1.80 -1.02
C ARG A 190 6.07 -1.19 -1.34
N ILE A 191 6.35 0.05 -0.96
CA ILE A 191 7.68 0.65 -1.15
C ILE A 191 8.73 -0.17 -0.39
N GLN A 192 8.53 -0.39 0.90
CA GLN A 192 9.52 -1.06 1.75
C GLN A 192 9.86 -2.46 1.26
N LEU A 193 8.87 -3.31 1.03
CA LEU A 193 9.11 -4.69 0.62
C LEU A 193 9.58 -4.80 -0.82
N ASN A 194 9.20 -3.89 -1.74
CA ASN A 194 9.76 -3.93 -3.10
C ASN A 194 11.22 -3.46 -3.16
N LEU A 195 11.61 -2.46 -2.37
CA LEU A 195 13.02 -2.07 -2.24
C LEU A 195 13.88 -3.20 -1.63
N LEU A 196 13.39 -3.84 -0.56
CA LEU A 196 14.08 -5.00 0.01
C LEU A 196 14.09 -6.19 -0.95
N GLY A 197 12.97 -6.47 -1.61
CA GLY A 197 12.85 -7.54 -2.58
C GLY A 197 13.80 -7.37 -3.77
N ARG A 198 13.99 -6.14 -4.25
CA ARG A 198 14.97 -5.77 -5.27
C ARG A 198 16.39 -6.11 -4.84
N ARG A 199 16.78 -5.68 -3.65
CA ARG A 199 18.12 -5.92 -3.08
C ARG A 199 18.39 -7.42 -2.91
N ASN A 200 17.43 -8.16 -2.36
CA ASN A 200 17.51 -9.61 -2.20
C ASN A 200 17.62 -10.32 -3.56
N TYR A 201 16.89 -9.84 -4.57
CA TYR A 201 17.00 -10.36 -5.93
C TYR A 201 18.39 -10.13 -6.52
N LEU A 202 18.90 -8.89 -6.46
CA LEU A 202 20.23 -8.54 -6.97
C LEU A 202 21.34 -9.31 -6.28
N SER A 203 21.31 -9.42 -4.95
CA SER A 203 22.27 -10.22 -4.18
C SER A 203 22.27 -11.69 -4.63
N SER A 204 21.07 -12.26 -4.85
CA SER A 204 20.92 -13.62 -5.38
C SER A 204 21.43 -13.76 -6.81
N VAL A 205 21.27 -12.75 -7.67
CA VAL A 205 21.76 -12.79 -9.06
C VAL A 205 23.28 -12.61 -9.13
N ILE A 206 23.84 -11.69 -8.35
CA ILE A 206 25.28 -11.43 -8.27
C ILE A 206 26.02 -12.66 -7.76
N SER A 207 25.49 -13.34 -6.73
CA SER A 207 26.07 -14.59 -6.23
C SER A 207 25.99 -15.75 -7.24
N MET A 208 24.96 -15.80 -8.10
CA MET A 208 24.90 -16.76 -9.21
C MET A 208 25.85 -16.40 -10.37
N ALA A 209 26.11 -15.12 -10.61
CA ALA A 209 26.93 -14.64 -11.72
C ALA A 209 28.44 -14.58 -11.37
N THR A 210 28.78 -14.50 -10.09
CA THR A 210 30.17 -14.48 -9.62
C THR A 210 30.65 -15.91 -9.42
N PRO A 211 31.50 -16.48 -10.29
CA PRO A 211 32.10 -17.78 -10.02
C PRO A 211 32.94 -17.69 -8.73
N PRO A 212 32.95 -18.72 -7.87
CA PRO A 212 33.81 -18.73 -6.69
C PRO A 212 35.25 -18.53 -7.15
N ALA A 213 35.90 -17.47 -6.66
CA ALA A 213 37.21 -17.02 -7.14
C ALA A 213 38.33 -18.05 -6.90
N ASN A 214 38.08 -19.15 -6.19
CA ASN A 214 39.10 -20.10 -5.77
C ASN A 214 38.69 -21.57 -5.97
N GLU A 215 38.52 -22.03 -7.21
CA GLU A 215 38.45 -23.47 -7.51
C GLU A 215 39.83 -24.15 -7.67
N SER A 216 40.95 -23.50 -7.28
CA SER A 216 42.29 -24.06 -7.56
C SER A 216 43.36 -24.00 -6.47
N THR A 217 43.03 -23.77 -5.19
CA THR A 217 43.96 -24.13 -4.10
C THR A 217 43.19 -24.52 -2.83
N ILE A 218 43.26 -25.80 -2.47
CA ILE A 218 42.91 -26.29 -1.14
C ILE A 218 43.83 -25.58 -0.13
N ARG A 219 43.34 -24.50 0.48
CA ARG A 219 43.83 -23.96 1.75
C ARG A 219 42.82 -24.35 2.81
N LEU A 220 43.23 -25.22 3.72
CA LEU A 220 42.48 -25.58 4.94
C LEU A 220 42.56 -24.43 5.96
N GLU A 221 42.04 -23.26 5.59
CA GLU A 221 41.74 -22.19 6.56
C GLU A 221 40.27 -21.84 6.39
N ASP A 222 39.53 -22.18 7.44
CA ASP A 222 38.09 -22.09 7.63
C ASP A 222 37.67 -20.61 7.76
N HIS A 223 37.66 -19.88 6.64
CA HIS A 223 37.32 -18.45 6.61
C HIS A 223 36.17 -18.10 5.65
N ASP A 224 35.63 -19.08 4.93
CA ASP A 224 34.51 -18.89 3.98
C ASP A 224 33.13 -18.92 4.67
N ASP A 225 33.05 -19.40 5.91
CA ASP A 225 31.79 -19.44 6.68
C ASP A 225 31.49 -18.11 7.39
N ASP A 226 32.48 -17.23 7.61
CA ASP A 226 32.32 -15.95 8.34
C ASP A 226 31.87 -14.77 7.44
N ASP A 227 32.26 -14.72 6.15
CA ASP A 227 31.94 -13.59 5.25
C ASP A 227 30.50 -13.68 4.69
N LEU A 228 30.03 -14.90 4.39
CA LEU A 228 28.66 -15.14 3.93
C LEU A 228 27.65 -14.98 5.07
N THR A 229 27.98 -15.41 6.29
CA THR A 229 27.13 -15.20 7.47
C THR A 229 27.13 -13.74 7.93
N GLN A 230 28.23 -13.01 7.82
CA GLN A 230 28.25 -11.56 8.08
C GLN A 230 27.50 -10.77 7.01
N THR A 231 27.60 -11.11 5.73
CA THR A 231 26.89 -10.40 4.66
C THR A 231 25.38 -10.66 4.72
N LEU A 232 24.94 -11.91 4.95
CA LEU A 232 23.53 -12.21 5.20
C LEU A 232 23.03 -11.64 6.55
N GLY A 233 23.87 -11.66 7.59
CA GLY A 233 23.53 -11.15 8.93
C GLY A 233 23.40 -9.63 8.98
N ASN A 234 24.32 -8.90 8.33
CA ASN A 234 24.25 -7.45 8.17
C ASN A 234 23.02 -7.02 7.36
N ASP A 235 22.64 -7.79 6.34
CA ASP A 235 21.43 -7.53 5.56
C ASP A 235 20.16 -7.80 6.39
N PHE A 236 20.14 -8.86 7.21
CA PHE A 236 19.01 -9.14 8.11
C PHE A 236 18.77 -8.00 9.13
N GLU A 237 19.81 -7.52 9.81
CA GLU A 237 19.67 -6.43 10.78
C GLU A 237 19.30 -5.11 10.12
N THR A 238 19.86 -4.81 8.93
CA THR A 238 19.47 -3.63 8.14
C THR A 238 18.00 -3.71 7.74
N ASN A 239 17.56 -4.85 7.22
CA ASN A 239 16.18 -5.08 6.80
C ASN A 239 15.21 -4.94 7.98
N ARG A 240 15.58 -5.49 9.14
CA ARG A 240 14.79 -5.39 10.37
C ARG A 240 14.66 -3.94 10.85
N ARG A 241 15.75 -3.17 10.86
CA ARG A 241 15.73 -1.73 11.20
C ARG A 241 14.91 -0.92 10.20
N TYR A 242 15.06 -1.19 8.91
CA TYR A 242 14.33 -0.47 7.87
C TYR A 242 12.82 -0.72 7.97
N LEU A 243 12.39 -1.97 8.13
CA LEU A 243 10.97 -2.31 8.30
C LEU A 243 10.37 -1.71 9.58
N ALA A 244 11.19 -1.50 10.62
CA ALA A 244 10.76 -0.86 11.86
C ALA A 244 10.19 0.55 11.66
N PHE A 245 10.55 1.25 10.58
CA PHE A 245 10.05 2.60 10.31
C PHE A 245 8.53 2.66 10.06
N SER A 246 7.90 1.52 9.71
CA SER A 246 6.43 1.41 9.69
C SER A 246 5.80 1.75 11.05
N TRP A 247 6.55 1.57 12.15
CA TRP A 247 6.15 1.96 13.50
C TRP A 247 5.74 3.44 13.60
N TRP A 248 6.38 4.34 12.84
CA TRP A 248 6.04 5.77 12.86
C TRP A 248 4.59 6.00 12.47
N LEU A 249 4.18 5.50 11.31
CA LEU A 249 2.80 5.61 10.84
C LEU A 249 1.84 4.99 11.85
N LEU A 250 2.19 3.82 12.40
CA LEU A 250 1.32 3.03 13.28
C LEU A 250 1.07 3.68 14.66
N HIS A 251 1.99 4.50 15.19
CA HIS A 251 1.87 5.05 16.56
C HIS A 251 1.87 6.58 16.64
N ARG A 252 2.45 7.28 15.66
CA ARG A 252 2.66 8.74 15.70
C ARG A 252 2.09 9.46 14.49
N GLY A 253 2.38 8.98 13.29
CA GLY A 253 2.00 9.63 12.02
C GLY A 253 0.48 9.81 11.87
N TRP A 254 -0.31 8.77 12.20
CA TRP A 254 -1.77 8.84 12.11
C TRP A 254 -2.38 9.91 13.02
N LYS A 255 -1.75 10.28 14.15
CA LYS A 255 -2.30 11.27 15.10
C LYS A 255 -2.34 12.67 14.49
N GLN A 256 -1.29 13.04 13.75
CA GLN A 256 -1.25 14.32 13.05
C GLN A 256 -2.33 14.39 11.97
N LEU A 257 -2.45 13.30 11.20
CA LEU A 257 -3.46 13.15 10.16
C LEU A 257 -4.88 13.19 10.73
N MET A 258 -5.12 12.51 11.86
CA MET A 258 -6.39 12.52 12.58
C MET A 258 -6.81 13.95 12.96
N ASN A 259 -5.90 14.76 13.52
CA ASN A 259 -6.21 16.13 13.92
C ASN A 259 -6.61 17.01 12.73
N GLU A 260 -5.93 16.83 11.59
CA GLU A 260 -6.27 17.55 10.36
C GLU A 260 -7.62 17.11 9.79
N ILE A 261 -7.88 15.80 9.74
CA ILE A 261 -9.17 15.24 9.33
C ILE A 261 -10.27 15.74 10.27
N GLN A 262 -10.05 15.74 11.58
CA GLN A 262 -11.03 16.22 12.57
C GLN A 262 -11.39 17.68 12.34
N THR A 263 -10.40 18.51 12.00
CA THR A 263 -10.61 19.92 11.65
C THR A 263 -11.48 20.03 10.40
N ALA A 264 -11.15 19.32 9.32
CA ALA A 264 -11.91 19.32 8.08
C ALA A 264 -13.35 18.78 8.27
N VAL A 265 -13.52 17.71 9.03
CA VAL A 265 -14.83 17.12 9.36
C VAL A 265 -15.66 18.10 10.20
N THR A 266 -15.04 18.81 11.14
CA THR A 266 -15.74 19.81 11.96
C THR A 266 -16.25 20.98 11.13
N GLU A 267 -15.48 21.44 10.15
CA GLU A 267 -15.92 22.50 9.24
C GLU A 267 -17.07 22.05 8.32
N VAL A 268 -16.98 20.85 7.75
CA VAL A 268 -17.94 20.36 6.74
C VAL A 268 -19.22 19.83 7.38
N PHE A 269 -19.11 19.00 8.41
CA PHE A 269 -20.24 18.35 9.06
C PHE A 269 -20.72 19.09 10.31
N GLY A 270 -19.96 20.05 10.84
CA GLY A 270 -20.32 20.84 12.02
C GLY A 270 -21.72 21.47 11.95
N PRO A 271 -22.07 22.18 10.85
CA PRO A 271 -23.36 22.85 10.70
C PRO A 271 -24.58 21.90 10.61
N LEU A 272 -24.37 20.64 10.24
CA LEU A 272 -25.45 19.67 10.03
C LEU A 272 -26.01 19.15 11.35
N ASN A 273 -27.33 18.99 11.45
CA ASN A 273 -27.92 18.32 12.59
C ASN A 273 -27.81 16.79 12.40
N PRO A 274 -27.40 16.01 13.41
CA PRO A 274 -27.43 14.54 13.37
C PRO A 274 -28.79 13.92 13.01
N ARG A 275 -29.87 14.70 13.07
CA ARG A 275 -31.23 14.28 12.70
C ARG A 275 -31.65 14.62 11.28
N ASP A 276 -30.84 15.36 10.54
CA ASP A 276 -31.16 15.77 9.18
C ASP A 276 -31.20 14.55 8.24
N ASP A 277 -32.10 14.62 7.27
CA ASP A 277 -32.17 13.65 6.17
C ASP A 277 -31.14 14.03 5.10
N VAL A 278 -30.27 13.10 4.78
CA VAL A 278 -29.18 13.28 3.82
C VAL A 278 -29.42 12.33 2.64
N SER A 279 -29.42 12.86 1.41
CA SER A 279 -29.46 12.02 0.20
C SER A 279 -28.08 11.44 -0.11
N LEU A 280 -28.03 10.39 -0.91
CA LEU A 280 -26.75 9.77 -1.30
C LEU A 280 -25.83 10.77 -2.03
N ALA A 281 -26.38 11.57 -2.95
CA ALA A 281 -25.62 12.61 -3.65
C ALA A 281 -25.00 13.61 -2.65
N ARG A 282 -25.80 14.05 -1.67
CA ARG A 282 -25.32 14.97 -0.64
C ARG A 282 -24.24 14.34 0.25
N LEU A 283 -24.34 13.06 0.58
CA LEU A 283 -23.31 12.36 1.34
C LEU A 283 -21.99 12.33 0.57
N SER A 284 -22.03 11.97 -0.72
CA SER A 284 -20.85 11.95 -1.60
C SER A 284 -20.21 13.34 -1.72
N GLU A 285 -21.01 14.40 -1.87
CA GLU A 285 -20.52 15.78 -1.87
C GLU A 285 -19.79 16.13 -0.58
N LEU A 286 -20.37 15.79 0.58
CA LEU A 286 -19.75 16.07 1.88
C LEU A 286 -18.43 15.31 2.07
N PHE A 287 -18.36 14.06 1.60
CA PHE A 287 -17.12 13.27 1.64
C PHE A 287 -16.05 13.93 0.78
N LEU A 288 -16.39 14.28 -0.46
CA LEU A 288 -15.48 14.99 -1.37
C LEU A 288 -15.03 16.34 -0.78
N GLU A 289 -15.90 17.05 -0.08
CA GLU A 289 -15.59 18.35 0.50
C GLU A 289 -14.63 18.27 1.70
N VAL A 290 -14.70 17.18 2.48
CA VAL A 290 -13.66 16.85 3.48
C VAL A 290 -12.36 16.47 2.77
N ARG A 291 -12.42 15.61 1.76
CA ARG A 291 -11.23 15.19 1.01
C ARG A 291 -10.50 16.35 0.34
N LYS A 292 -11.22 17.34 -0.20
CA LYS A 292 -10.59 18.55 -0.76
C LYS A 292 -9.78 19.34 0.26
N ARG A 293 -10.23 19.39 1.52
CA ARG A 293 -9.50 20.06 2.60
C ARG A 293 -8.25 19.29 3.03
N VAL A 294 -8.32 17.96 3.02
CA VAL A 294 -7.22 17.09 3.44
C VAL A 294 -6.20 16.87 2.32
N GLU A 295 -6.65 16.64 1.09
CA GLU A 295 -5.80 16.27 -0.04
C GLU A 295 -5.42 17.48 -0.92
N GLY A 296 -6.28 18.49 -1.00
CA GLY A 296 -6.18 19.60 -1.96
C GLY A 296 -7.44 19.73 -2.82
N HIS A 297 -7.78 20.97 -3.20
CA HIS A 297 -8.97 21.26 -3.99
C HIS A 297 -8.77 20.97 -5.47
N THR A 298 -7.58 21.29 -5.98
CA THR A 298 -7.19 21.09 -7.38
C THR A 298 -6.21 19.92 -7.52
N ASP A 299 -6.10 19.36 -8.73
CA ASP A 299 -5.14 18.29 -8.98
C ASP A 299 -3.69 18.75 -8.79
N GLU A 300 -3.40 20.03 -9.06
CA GLU A 300 -2.07 20.61 -8.81
C GLU A 300 -1.78 20.76 -7.31
N GLU A 301 -2.75 21.18 -6.50
CA GLU A 301 -2.60 21.21 -5.04
C GLU A 301 -2.39 19.80 -4.48
N ARG A 302 -3.13 18.81 -5.01
CA ARG A 302 -2.96 17.41 -4.63
C ARG A 302 -1.55 16.92 -4.93
N LYS A 303 -1.01 17.20 -6.12
CA LYS A 303 0.35 16.79 -6.51
C LYS A 303 1.45 17.29 -5.57
N HIS A 304 1.27 18.46 -4.96
CA HIS A 304 2.26 19.06 -4.05
C HIS A 304 1.93 18.79 -2.57
N ARG A 305 0.95 17.93 -2.28
CA ARG A 305 0.58 17.56 -0.93
C ARG A 305 1.71 16.76 -0.29
N LYS A 306 2.18 17.21 0.87
CA LYS A 306 3.27 16.57 1.60
C LYS A 306 2.74 15.42 2.46
N TRP A 307 3.15 14.20 2.13
CA TRP A 307 2.78 12.99 2.88
C TRP A 307 3.90 12.43 3.76
N LEU A 308 5.15 12.86 3.51
CA LEU A 308 6.35 12.32 4.14
C LEU A 308 6.28 12.32 5.68
N SER A 309 5.82 13.42 6.29
CA SER A 309 5.77 13.56 7.75
C SER A 309 4.83 12.58 8.46
N TYR A 310 3.85 12.00 7.75
CA TYR A 310 2.98 10.98 8.32
C TYR A 310 3.58 9.57 8.23
N LEU A 311 4.54 9.35 7.32
CA LEU A 311 5.13 8.04 7.04
C LEU A 311 6.51 7.86 7.69
N LEU A 312 7.35 8.90 7.65
CA LEU A 312 8.70 8.87 8.19
C LEU A 312 8.91 9.97 9.24
N PRO A 313 9.67 9.69 10.32
CA PRO A 313 10.08 10.70 11.27
C PRO A 313 11.10 11.68 10.65
N PRO A 314 11.26 12.89 11.22
CA PRO A 314 12.44 13.71 10.97
C PRO A 314 13.73 12.95 11.34
N CYS A 315 14.85 13.28 10.69
CA CYS A 315 16.12 12.58 10.90
C CYS A 315 16.60 12.53 12.36
N GLU A 316 16.25 13.53 13.16
CA GLU A 316 16.61 13.62 14.59
C GLU A 316 15.84 12.63 15.49
N GLU A 317 14.73 12.08 15.00
CA GLU A 317 13.87 11.15 15.74
C GLU A 317 14.02 9.69 15.27
N GLU A 318 14.83 9.43 14.24
CA GLU A 318 15.04 8.08 13.69
C GLU A 318 15.61 7.11 14.72
N ASP A 319 16.64 7.52 15.47
CA ASP A 319 17.25 6.66 16.49
C ASP A 319 16.27 6.37 17.63
N LYS A 320 15.50 7.37 18.06
CA LYS A 320 14.45 7.21 19.09
C LYS A 320 13.34 6.27 18.63
N LEU A 321 12.95 6.35 17.35
CA LEU A 321 12.00 5.41 16.77
C LEU A 321 12.51 3.98 16.88
N LEU A 322 13.77 3.74 16.53
CA LEU A 322 14.37 2.41 16.58
C LEU A 322 14.50 1.86 18.00
N GLU A 323 14.68 2.74 18.99
CA GLU A 323 14.65 2.40 20.42
C GLU A 323 13.23 2.01 20.85
N GLU A 324 12.23 2.85 20.54
CA GLU A 324 10.83 2.64 20.93
C GLU A 324 10.17 1.45 20.21
N SER A 325 10.60 1.16 18.98
CA SER A 325 10.13 -0.02 18.24
C SER A 325 10.68 -1.33 18.80
N GLY A 326 11.61 -1.27 19.77
CA GLY A 326 12.26 -2.44 20.36
C GLY A 326 13.18 -3.18 19.38
N VAL A 327 13.53 -2.53 18.26
CA VAL A 327 14.41 -3.14 17.25
C VAL A 327 15.86 -3.06 17.69
N LEU A 328 16.24 -1.99 18.40
CA LEU A 328 17.53 -1.93 19.08
C LEU A 328 17.49 -2.83 20.33
N GLY A 329 17.98 -4.07 20.19
CA GLY A 329 18.34 -4.90 21.34
C GLY A 329 19.45 -4.22 22.16
N VAL A 330 19.52 -4.52 23.46
CA VAL A 330 20.30 -3.82 24.50
C VAL A 330 21.82 -3.68 24.23
N THR A 331 22.43 -4.24 23.18
CA THR A 331 23.90 -4.20 23.02
C THR A 331 24.48 -4.27 21.59
N GLU A 332 23.89 -3.68 20.55
CA GLU A 332 24.57 -3.64 19.24
C GLU A 332 24.56 -2.25 18.58
N LEU A 333 25.69 -1.55 18.67
CA LEU A 333 25.94 -0.37 17.83
C LEU A 333 25.79 -0.77 16.36
N ALA A 334 25.11 0.07 15.58
CA ALA A 334 25.10 -0.08 14.13
C ALA A 334 26.53 -0.20 13.59
N ASN A 335 26.86 -1.28 12.89
CA ASN A 335 28.06 -1.29 12.06
C ASN A 335 27.95 -0.15 11.03
N SER A 336 29.06 0.53 10.70
CA SER A 336 29.05 1.70 9.80
C SER A 336 28.38 1.40 8.44
N GLN A 337 28.48 0.15 7.96
CA GLN A 337 27.84 -0.30 6.72
C GLN A 337 26.32 -0.45 6.85
N THR A 338 25.81 -0.98 7.97
CA THR A 338 24.36 -1.05 8.28
C THR A 338 23.75 0.34 8.31
N ALA A 339 24.41 1.29 8.98
CA ALA A 339 23.93 2.68 9.04
C ALA A 339 23.89 3.35 7.66
N THR A 340 24.90 3.12 6.83
CA THR A 340 24.96 3.69 5.46
C THR A 340 23.88 3.08 4.56
N THR A 341 23.67 1.77 4.64
CA THR A 341 22.66 1.06 3.85
C THR A 341 21.24 1.45 4.27
N LEU A 342 21.00 1.55 5.58
CA LEU A 342 19.73 2.03 6.12
C LEU A 342 19.43 3.46 5.66
N ARG A 343 20.41 4.37 5.74
CA ARG A 343 20.26 5.74 5.26
C ARG A 343 19.89 5.78 3.79
N HIS A 344 20.58 5.02 2.94
CA HIS A 344 20.27 4.94 1.51
C HIS A 344 18.83 4.43 1.26
N LEU A 345 18.39 3.40 1.98
CA LEU A 345 17.01 2.90 1.87
C LEU A 345 15.98 3.94 2.29
N LEU A 346 16.24 4.69 3.36
CA LEU A 346 15.36 5.74 3.85
C LEU A 346 15.30 6.94 2.90
N ASP A 347 16.44 7.36 2.37
CA ASP A 347 16.53 8.45 1.40
C ASP A 347 15.76 8.08 0.11
N GLU A 348 15.98 6.88 -0.43
CA GLU A 348 15.24 6.38 -1.59
C GLU A 348 13.72 6.25 -1.31
N THR A 349 13.36 5.86 -0.08
CA THR A 349 11.95 5.82 0.35
C THR A 349 11.35 7.22 0.42
N ALA A 350 12.09 8.20 0.93
CA ALA A 350 11.65 9.58 1.01
C ALA A 350 11.45 10.18 -0.39
N ASP A 351 12.40 9.96 -1.30
CA ASP A 351 12.31 10.39 -2.70
C ASP A 351 11.06 9.78 -3.38
N LEU A 352 10.81 8.49 -3.17
CA LEU A 352 9.61 7.82 -3.69
C LEU A 352 8.33 8.42 -3.11
N ILE A 353 8.27 8.71 -1.80
CA ILE A 353 7.10 9.30 -1.14
C ILE A 353 6.84 10.74 -1.62
N GLU A 354 7.89 11.51 -1.88
CA GLU A 354 7.77 12.89 -2.38
C GLU A 354 7.46 12.96 -3.88
N SER A 355 7.52 11.83 -4.60
CA SER A 355 7.22 11.77 -6.02
C SER A 355 5.75 12.09 -6.37
N PRO A 356 5.49 12.71 -7.54
CA PRO A 356 4.13 12.90 -8.04
C PRO A 356 3.38 11.59 -8.25
N THR A 357 4.06 10.54 -8.73
CA THR A 357 3.49 9.19 -8.88
C THR A 357 2.96 8.64 -7.56
N PHE A 358 3.72 8.75 -6.46
CA PHE A 358 3.24 8.30 -5.15
C PHE A 358 1.92 8.95 -4.78
N THR A 359 1.85 10.28 -4.95
CA THR A 359 0.64 11.04 -4.64
C THR A 359 -0.53 10.66 -5.54
N ARG A 360 -0.28 10.36 -6.82
CA ARG A 360 -1.29 9.85 -7.75
C ARG A 360 -1.83 8.49 -7.31
N VAL A 361 -0.96 7.55 -6.97
CA VAL A 361 -1.36 6.20 -6.51
C VAL A 361 -2.14 6.31 -5.19
N LEU A 362 -1.64 7.08 -4.22
CA LEU A 362 -2.32 7.31 -2.95
C LEU A 362 -3.73 7.91 -3.14
N MET A 363 -3.88 8.85 -4.07
CA MET A 363 -5.18 9.42 -4.41
C MET A 363 -6.15 8.35 -4.97
N LEU A 364 -5.67 7.44 -5.81
CA LEU A 364 -6.47 6.32 -6.34
C LEU A 364 -6.87 5.33 -5.25
N LEU A 365 -5.94 4.97 -4.34
CA LEU A 365 -6.26 4.12 -3.18
C LEU A 365 -7.33 4.76 -2.29
N ASN A 366 -7.22 6.06 -2.02
CA ASN A 366 -8.21 6.80 -1.26
C ASN A 366 -9.56 6.85 -2.01
N ASN A 367 -9.57 7.06 -3.33
CA ASN A 367 -10.79 7.03 -4.14
C ASN A 367 -11.54 5.71 -3.94
N GLU A 368 -10.85 4.58 -4.11
CA GLU A 368 -11.46 3.26 -3.97
C GLU A 368 -11.97 2.99 -2.56
N CYS A 369 -11.23 3.38 -1.53
CA CYS A 369 -11.69 3.22 -0.16
C CYS A 369 -12.91 4.07 0.18
N PHE A 370 -12.92 5.34 -0.21
CA PHE A 370 -14.08 6.21 0.02
C PHE A 370 -15.29 5.76 -0.79
N GLN A 371 -15.09 5.28 -2.03
CA GLN A 371 -16.15 4.68 -2.84
C GLN A 371 -16.72 3.43 -2.18
N THR A 372 -15.87 2.54 -1.68
CA THR A 372 -16.28 1.35 -0.92
C THR A 372 -17.06 1.75 0.33
N LEU A 373 -16.59 2.74 1.08
CA LEU A 373 -17.27 3.24 2.29
C LEU A 373 -18.66 3.82 1.97
N ILE A 374 -18.79 4.59 0.88
CA ILE A 374 -20.08 5.12 0.39
C ILE A 374 -21.00 3.97 -0.04
N HIS A 375 -20.48 2.95 -0.71
CA HIS A 375 -21.25 1.77 -1.07
C HIS A 375 -21.80 1.03 0.16
N GLN A 376 -20.98 0.86 1.20
CA GLN A 376 -21.43 0.29 2.48
C GLN A 376 -22.48 1.16 3.18
N CYS A 377 -22.32 2.48 3.16
CA CYS A 377 -23.34 3.42 3.66
C CYS A 377 -24.65 3.28 2.88
N THR A 378 -24.58 3.18 1.55
CA THR A 378 -25.75 2.98 0.68
C THR A 378 -26.46 1.66 1.00
N ALA A 379 -25.69 0.59 1.18
CA ALA A 379 -26.20 -0.74 1.46
C ALA A 379 -26.93 -0.83 2.80
N ASP A 380 -26.47 -0.11 3.83
CA ASP A 380 -26.96 -0.28 5.20
C ASP A 380 -27.83 0.88 5.70
N ALA A 381 -27.54 2.13 5.32
CA ALA A 381 -28.26 3.31 5.82
C ALA A 381 -29.44 3.72 4.94
N PHE A 382 -29.36 3.49 3.63
CA PHE A 382 -30.37 3.93 2.65
C PHE A 382 -31.41 2.86 2.31
N LYS A 383 -31.24 1.62 2.80
CA LYS A 383 -32.25 0.56 2.66
C LYS A 383 -33.34 0.69 3.73
N SER A 384 -34.22 1.68 3.59
CA SER A 384 -35.51 1.75 4.29
C SER A 384 -36.52 2.64 3.56
N ALA A 385 -37.08 2.13 2.47
CA ALA A 385 -38.54 2.09 2.35
C ALA A 385 -38.90 0.61 2.11
N PRO A 386 -39.42 -0.15 3.10
CA PRO A 386 -40.15 -1.36 2.76
C PRO A 386 -41.26 -0.92 1.82
N GLN A 387 -41.26 -1.44 0.59
CA GLN A 387 -42.46 -1.44 -0.22
C GLN A 387 -43.54 -2.06 0.66
N THR A 388 -44.46 -1.25 1.16
CA THR A 388 -45.73 -1.77 1.67
C THR A 388 -46.23 -2.71 0.59
N PRO A 389 -46.45 -4.01 0.85
CA PRO A 389 -47.08 -4.86 -0.14
C PRO A 389 -48.38 -4.18 -0.49
N GLN A 390 -48.49 -3.71 -1.74
CA GLN A 390 -49.74 -3.16 -2.24
C GLN A 390 -50.76 -4.29 -2.11
N SER A 391 -51.58 -4.23 -1.07
CA SER A 391 -52.79 -5.02 -0.96
C SER A 391 -53.60 -4.67 -2.20
N VAL A 392 -53.65 -5.62 -3.13
CA VAL A 392 -54.39 -5.53 -4.39
C VAL A 392 -55.82 -5.06 -4.07
N PRO A 393 -56.25 -3.85 -4.46
CA PRO A 393 -57.68 -3.55 -4.46
C PRO A 393 -58.25 -4.21 -5.70
N GLN A 394 -59.14 -5.17 -5.48
CA GLN A 394 -59.94 -5.77 -6.53
C GLN A 394 -60.66 -4.67 -7.34
N SER A 395 -60.62 -4.85 -8.67
CA SER A 395 -61.42 -4.24 -9.74
C SER A 395 -62.68 -3.46 -9.33
N PHE A 396 -62.90 -2.26 -9.91
CA PHE A 396 -63.96 -1.97 -10.91
C PHE A 396 -63.90 -0.49 -11.36
N THR A 397 -63.86 -0.30 -12.69
CA THR A 397 -64.34 0.85 -13.52
C THR A 397 -64.15 2.30 -13.02
N SER A 398 -63.28 3.06 -13.68
CA SER A 398 -63.61 4.35 -14.33
C SER A 398 -62.36 5.03 -14.87
N VAL A 399 -62.50 5.63 -16.05
CA VAL A 399 -61.48 6.41 -16.76
C VAL A 399 -61.07 7.60 -15.89
N ALA A 400 -59.91 7.50 -15.25
CA ALA A 400 -59.17 8.62 -14.69
C ALA A 400 -57.74 8.52 -15.21
N THR A 401 -57.30 9.56 -15.90
CA THR A 401 -55.97 9.73 -16.47
C THR A 401 -54.93 9.48 -15.38
N VAL A 402 -54.25 8.33 -15.44
CA VAL A 402 -53.08 8.05 -14.61
C VAL A 402 -51.95 8.89 -15.18
N VAL A 403 -51.77 10.08 -14.59
CA VAL A 403 -50.47 10.74 -14.63
C VAL A 403 -49.53 9.84 -13.83
N PRO A 404 -48.45 9.29 -14.39
CA PRO A 404 -47.42 8.67 -13.58
C PRO A 404 -46.84 9.79 -12.72
N GLY A 405 -47.19 9.81 -11.43
CA GLY A 405 -46.52 10.67 -10.46
C GLY A 405 -45.04 10.31 -10.47
N ALA A 406 -44.23 11.24 -10.96
CA ALA A 406 -42.78 11.18 -10.88
C ALA A 406 -42.34 11.45 -9.44
N ASP A 407 -42.64 10.54 -8.52
CA ASP A 407 -42.03 10.53 -7.19
C ASP A 407 -40.78 9.63 -7.21
N SER A 408 -39.85 9.92 -8.14
CA SER A 408 -38.48 9.43 -8.03
C SER A 408 -37.72 10.33 -7.05
N SER A 409 -38.19 10.42 -5.80
CA SER A 409 -37.43 11.10 -4.75
C SER A 409 -36.17 10.28 -4.48
N GLU A 410 -34.99 10.92 -4.55
CA GLU A 410 -33.73 10.26 -4.20
C GLU A 410 -33.84 9.60 -2.83
N PRO A 411 -33.30 8.38 -2.64
CA PRO A 411 -33.31 7.74 -1.34
C PRO A 411 -32.57 8.63 -0.33
N LYS A 412 -33.23 8.92 0.80
CA LYS A 412 -32.68 9.69 1.90
C LYS A 412 -32.53 8.82 3.12
N ALA A 413 -31.46 9.04 3.88
CA ALA A 413 -31.20 8.39 5.14
C ALA A 413 -30.95 9.45 6.22
N LYS A 414 -31.35 9.16 7.45
CA LYS A 414 -30.99 10.01 8.59
C LYS A 414 -29.50 10.00 8.80
N LEU A 415 -28.91 11.17 9.05
CA LEU A 415 -27.47 11.27 9.35
C LEU A 415 -27.08 10.34 10.51
N ALA A 416 -27.88 10.24 11.57
CA ALA A 416 -27.65 9.30 12.67
C ALA A 416 -27.50 7.83 12.22
N ASN A 417 -28.23 7.37 11.20
CA ASN A 417 -28.08 6.01 10.65
C ASN A 417 -26.77 5.87 9.89
N ILE A 418 -26.38 6.89 9.12
CA ILE A 418 -25.09 6.93 8.41
C ILE A 418 -23.94 6.87 9.42
N LEU A 419 -24.01 7.64 10.52
CA LEU A 419 -23.01 7.61 11.59
C LEU A 419 -22.89 6.21 12.23
N ALA A 420 -24.01 5.49 12.37
CA ALA A 420 -23.99 4.11 12.85
C ALA A 420 -23.27 3.16 11.89
N VAL A 421 -23.49 3.32 10.58
CA VAL A 421 -22.77 2.54 9.57
C VAL A 421 -21.27 2.88 9.61
N LEU A 422 -20.91 4.16 9.64
CA LEU A 422 -19.50 4.60 9.71
C LEU A 422 -18.80 4.04 10.95
N ALA A 423 -19.47 4.07 12.10
CA ALA A 423 -18.93 3.50 13.32
C ALA A 423 -18.64 1.99 13.19
N ARG A 424 -19.54 1.21 12.55
CA ARG A 424 -19.30 -0.22 12.27
C ARG A 424 -18.22 -0.43 11.21
N GLN A 425 -18.25 0.35 10.14
CA GLN A 425 -17.27 0.26 9.05
C GLN A 425 -15.86 0.61 9.52
N ALA A 426 -15.69 1.46 10.53
CA ALA A 426 -14.37 1.69 11.16
C ALA A 426 -13.73 0.37 11.62
N HIS A 427 -14.50 -0.51 12.29
CA HIS A 427 -14.00 -1.83 12.71
C HIS A 427 -13.68 -2.74 11.51
N VAL A 428 -14.46 -2.65 10.43
CA VAL A 428 -14.21 -3.42 9.19
C VAL A 428 -12.94 -2.92 8.48
N ILE A 429 -12.75 -1.61 8.38
CA ILE A 429 -11.56 -1.00 7.76
C ILE A 429 -10.31 -1.43 8.53
N GLY A 430 -10.34 -1.37 9.87
CA GLY A 430 -9.23 -1.76 10.74
C GLY A 430 -9.05 -3.26 10.97
N ASN A 431 -9.91 -4.11 10.42
CA ASN A 431 -9.84 -5.55 10.63
C ASN A 431 -8.76 -6.18 9.74
N GLY A 432 -7.65 -6.58 10.35
CA GLY A 432 -6.59 -7.36 9.71
C GLY A 432 -6.57 -8.86 10.07
N THR A 433 -7.31 -9.27 11.11
CA THR A 433 -7.20 -10.61 11.71
C THR A 433 -8.05 -11.66 10.98
N ASN A 434 -9.16 -11.25 10.35
CA ASN A 434 -10.05 -12.13 9.60
C ASN A 434 -10.11 -11.71 8.13
N PRO A 435 -9.17 -12.15 7.27
CA PRO A 435 -9.25 -11.90 5.84
C PRO A 435 -10.45 -12.63 5.21
N PRO A 436 -11.06 -12.07 4.16
CA PRO A 436 -10.62 -10.89 3.41
C PRO A 436 -11.10 -9.57 4.02
N ASN A 437 -10.20 -8.58 4.09
CA ASN A 437 -10.59 -7.17 4.32
C ASN A 437 -11.05 -6.57 2.99
N ILE A 438 -12.33 -6.21 2.91
CA ILE A 438 -12.95 -5.72 1.67
C ILE A 438 -12.27 -4.47 1.09
N TYR A 439 -11.68 -3.63 1.94
CA TYR A 439 -11.03 -2.38 1.51
C TYR A 439 -9.66 -2.68 0.89
N VAL A 440 -8.88 -3.57 1.51
CA VAL A 440 -7.59 -4.02 0.95
C VAL A 440 -7.81 -4.80 -0.34
N THR A 441 -8.82 -5.68 -0.39
CA THR A 441 -9.19 -6.39 -1.62
C THR A 441 -9.59 -5.43 -2.74
N ALA A 442 -10.38 -4.40 -2.45
CA ALA A 442 -10.75 -3.38 -3.44
C ALA A 442 -9.52 -2.61 -3.94
N MET A 443 -8.60 -2.20 -3.05
CA MET A 443 -7.35 -1.56 -3.46
C MET A 443 -6.52 -2.43 -4.40
N ASP A 444 -6.31 -3.70 -4.04
CA ASP A 444 -5.45 -4.62 -4.80
C ASP A 444 -6.06 -5.00 -6.16
N GLN A 445 -7.39 -4.98 -6.30
CA GLN A 445 -8.08 -5.37 -7.55
C GLN A 445 -8.32 -4.19 -8.49
N GLU A 446 -8.75 -3.05 -7.96
CA GLU A 446 -9.22 -1.92 -8.78
C GLU A 446 -8.12 -0.91 -9.08
N VAL A 447 -7.06 -0.84 -8.26
CA VAL A 447 -5.96 0.13 -8.42
C VAL A 447 -4.75 -0.53 -9.09
N ARG A 448 -4.84 -0.72 -10.42
CA ARG A 448 -3.76 -1.25 -11.27
C ARG A 448 -2.46 -0.46 -11.17
N GLU A 449 -2.58 0.85 -10.99
CA GLU A 449 -1.47 1.77 -10.81
C GLU A 449 -0.60 1.46 -9.58
N LEU A 450 -1.17 0.81 -8.55
CA LEU A 450 -0.42 0.36 -7.38
C LEU A 450 0.57 -0.74 -7.74
N GLU A 451 0.12 -1.74 -8.53
CA GLU A 451 0.98 -2.83 -8.98
C GLU A 451 2.03 -2.32 -9.97
N ALA A 452 1.65 -1.42 -10.89
CA ALA A 452 2.59 -0.78 -11.81
C ALA A 452 3.65 0.02 -11.05
N PHE A 453 3.26 0.80 -10.03
CA PHE A 453 4.19 1.51 -9.15
C PHE A 453 5.12 0.54 -8.42
N ALA A 454 4.58 -0.52 -7.83
CA ALA A 454 5.39 -1.56 -7.16
C ALA A 454 6.39 -2.23 -8.11
N ALA A 455 5.99 -2.50 -9.35
CA ALA A 455 6.86 -3.10 -10.36
C ALA A 455 8.02 -2.18 -10.75
N VAL A 456 7.77 -0.88 -10.89
CA VAL A 456 8.83 0.11 -11.15
C VAL A 456 9.76 0.24 -9.94
N VAL A 457 9.23 0.33 -8.72
CA VAL A 457 10.08 0.35 -7.50
C VAL A 457 10.96 -0.90 -7.43
N TYR A 458 10.38 -2.08 -7.68
CA TYR A 458 11.09 -3.36 -7.66
C TYR A 458 12.17 -3.48 -8.75
N SER A 459 12.00 -2.80 -9.89
CA SER A 459 12.89 -2.95 -11.05
C SER A 459 13.78 -1.75 -11.37
N SER A 460 13.55 -0.62 -10.71
CA SER A 460 14.37 0.58 -10.83
C SER A 460 15.82 0.31 -10.41
N ASN A 461 16.77 1.01 -11.04
CA ASN A 461 18.19 1.02 -10.67
C ASN A 461 18.95 -0.32 -10.74
N PHE A 462 18.39 -1.38 -11.35
CA PHE A 462 19.11 -2.65 -11.55
C PHE A 462 20.48 -2.45 -12.24
N ASP A 463 20.52 -1.64 -13.30
CA ASP A 463 21.73 -1.44 -14.11
C ASP A 463 22.84 -0.68 -13.36
N SER A 464 22.47 0.32 -12.56
CA SER A 464 23.44 1.10 -11.77
C SER A 464 24.09 0.28 -10.66
N GLU A 465 23.33 -0.59 -10.00
CA GLU A 465 23.84 -1.47 -8.94
C GLU A 465 24.70 -2.63 -9.50
N LEU A 466 24.32 -3.19 -10.66
CA LEU A 466 25.13 -4.19 -11.38
C LEU A 466 26.48 -3.63 -11.87
N LEU A 467 26.49 -2.40 -12.39
CA LEU A 467 27.71 -1.74 -12.86
C LEU A 467 28.62 -1.24 -11.72
N GLY A 468 28.04 -0.78 -10.60
CA GLY A 468 28.80 -0.32 -9.43
C GLY A 468 29.59 -1.43 -8.74
N SER A 469 29.07 -2.67 -8.74
CA SER A 469 29.79 -3.85 -8.23
C SER A 469 30.95 -4.28 -9.14
N GLY A 470 30.79 -4.15 -10.46
CA GLY A 470 31.86 -4.41 -11.43
C GLY A 470 33.05 -3.43 -11.34
N ALA A 471 32.80 -2.18 -10.96
CA ALA A 471 33.84 -1.15 -10.82
C ALA A 471 34.66 -1.27 -9.52
N LYS A 472 34.06 -1.73 -8.42
CA LYS A 472 34.77 -1.94 -7.14
C LYS A 472 35.80 -3.08 -7.21
N MET A 473 35.66 -4.02 -8.13
CA MET A 473 36.61 -5.12 -8.36
C MET A 473 37.84 -4.70 -9.20
N GLY A 474 37.85 -3.49 -9.78
CA GLY A 474 38.93 -3.02 -10.68
C GLY A 474 39.96 -2.07 -10.06
N SER A 475 39.83 -1.69 -8.78
CA SER A 475 40.62 -0.60 -8.16
C SER A 475 41.48 -1.03 -6.98
N SER A 476 41.99 -2.26 -6.97
CA SER A 476 43.03 -2.69 -6.02
C SER A 476 44.06 -3.58 -6.72
N GLY A 477 45.02 -2.95 -7.39
CA GLY A 477 46.20 -3.60 -7.96
C GLY A 477 47.26 -2.54 -8.29
N GLU A 478 48.36 -2.57 -7.53
CA GLU A 478 49.47 -1.63 -7.54
C GLU A 478 50.11 -1.42 -8.93
N GLU A 479 50.54 -0.18 -9.17
CA GLU A 479 51.41 0.21 -10.28
C GLU A 479 52.83 -0.37 -10.12
N THR A 480 53.37 -0.99 -11.17
CA THR A 480 54.79 -0.86 -11.55
C THR A 480 55.01 -1.25 -13.03
N PRO A 481 55.99 -0.65 -13.74
CA PRO A 481 55.98 -0.55 -15.20
C PRO A 481 56.75 -1.68 -15.89
N GLY A 482 56.26 -2.13 -17.04
CA GLY A 482 56.95 -3.11 -17.88
C GLY A 482 56.48 -3.05 -19.33
N SER A 483 57.40 -2.65 -20.20
CA SER A 483 57.34 -2.66 -21.67
C SER A 483 56.83 -3.99 -22.24
N ASP A 484 55.88 -3.95 -23.17
CA ASP A 484 56.15 -4.34 -24.56
C ASP A 484 54.96 -4.06 -25.48
N THR A 485 55.22 -3.17 -26.44
CA THR A 485 54.45 -2.90 -27.64
C THR A 485 54.44 -4.09 -28.59
N VAL A 486 53.25 -4.58 -28.96
CA VAL A 486 53.03 -5.26 -30.25
C VAL A 486 51.77 -4.70 -30.89
N LEU A 487 52.00 -4.01 -32.00
CA LEU A 487 51.03 -3.46 -32.94
C LEU A 487 50.41 -4.59 -33.77
N VAL A 488 49.08 -4.64 -33.85
CA VAL A 488 48.38 -5.18 -35.04
C VAL A 488 47.20 -4.26 -35.34
N GLU A 489 47.20 -3.78 -36.59
CA GLU A 489 46.31 -2.79 -37.19
C GLU A 489 44.83 -3.16 -37.13
N LYS A 490 44.00 -2.12 -36.95
CA LYS A 490 42.55 -2.13 -37.11
C LYS A 490 42.23 -1.22 -38.30
N GLU A 491 41.60 -1.77 -39.33
CA GLU A 491 41.01 -0.98 -40.43
C GLU A 491 39.66 -0.39 -39.98
N ASP A 492 39.43 0.82 -40.47
CA ASP A 492 38.40 1.80 -40.11
C ASP A 492 36.95 1.36 -40.37
N TYR A 493 36.01 1.87 -39.55
CA TYR A 493 34.76 2.46 -40.05
C TYR A 493 34.18 3.46 -39.03
N ASP A 494 33.86 4.63 -39.57
CA ASP A 494 33.41 5.93 -39.05
C ASP A 494 32.51 6.01 -37.80
N GLY A 495 32.70 7.12 -37.05
CA GLY A 495 31.56 7.96 -36.65
C GLY A 495 31.52 8.50 -35.22
N TYR A 496 31.84 9.79 -35.08
CA TYR A 496 31.40 10.76 -34.07
C TYR A 496 32.12 10.91 -32.71
N ASP A 497 32.71 12.10 -32.59
CA ASP A 497 33.19 12.89 -31.45
C ASP A 497 32.87 12.39 -30.04
N ARG A 498 33.94 12.10 -29.30
CA ARG A 498 33.95 12.00 -27.83
C ARG A 498 34.99 12.98 -27.28
N ASN A 499 34.52 14.15 -26.88
CA ASN A 499 35.21 14.99 -25.91
C ASN A 499 34.18 15.81 -25.12
N GLN A 500 33.70 15.24 -24.02
CA GLN A 500 33.40 16.00 -22.81
C GLN A 500 33.42 15.05 -21.62
N VAL A 501 34.45 15.21 -20.81
CA VAL A 501 34.56 14.66 -19.46
C VAL A 501 33.59 15.46 -18.59
N HIS A 502 32.58 14.80 -18.00
CA HIS A 502 31.84 15.35 -16.87
C HIS A 502 31.96 14.39 -15.67
N PRO A 503 32.28 14.91 -14.47
CA PRO A 503 32.50 14.12 -13.27
C PRO A 503 31.18 13.74 -12.60
N LEU A 504 31.21 12.60 -11.89
CA LEU A 504 30.38 12.16 -10.76
C LEU A 504 29.06 12.95 -10.57
N SER A 505 27.94 12.40 -11.04
CA SER A 505 26.62 12.98 -10.81
C SER A 505 26.00 12.42 -9.54
N THR A 506 25.92 13.25 -8.51
CA THR A 506 24.82 13.25 -7.53
C THR A 506 23.48 13.24 -8.26
N ALA A 507 22.49 12.56 -7.67
CA ALA A 507 21.11 12.51 -8.13
C ALA A 507 20.62 13.91 -8.53
N GLY A 508 20.29 14.07 -9.82
CA GLY A 508 19.79 15.31 -10.40
C GLY A 508 18.36 15.12 -10.90
N PRO A 509 17.68 16.21 -11.29
CA PRO A 509 16.24 16.27 -11.63
C PRO A 509 15.80 15.46 -12.86
N GLY A 510 16.68 14.60 -13.41
CA GLY A 510 16.36 13.66 -14.49
C GLY A 510 15.84 12.31 -14.00
N ALA A 511 16.17 11.88 -12.77
CA ALA A 511 15.74 10.59 -12.22
C ALA A 511 14.20 10.52 -12.04
N ASP A 512 13.59 11.61 -11.55
CA ASP A 512 12.14 11.72 -11.42
C ASP A 512 11.45 11.59 -12.79
N SER A 513 12.02 12.19 -13.84
CA SER A 513 11.48 12.08 -15.19
C SER A 513 11.59 10.68 -15.78
N GLU A 514 12.60 9.91 -15.41
CA GLU A 514 12.77 8.52 -15.88
C GLU A 514 11.83 7.57 -15.16
N PHE A 515 11.66 7.74 -13.84
CA PHE A 515 10.70 7.00 -13.04
C PHE A 515 9.26 7.20 -13.55
N GLU A 516 8.85 8.46 -13.74
CA GLU A 516 7.51 8.80 -14.26
C GLU A 516 7.26 8.20 -15.66
N LYS A 517 8.29 8.18 -16.51
CA LYS A 517 8.21 7.57 -17.84
C LYS A 517 8.12 6.04 -17.76
N ALA A 518 8.85 5.40 -16.86
CA ALA A 518 8.78 3.96 -16.64
C ALA A 518 7.42 3.56 -16.07
N TRP A 519 6.89 4.33 -15.13
CA TRP A 519 5.56 4.13 -14.56
C TRP A 519 4.46 4.31 -15.59
N GLY A 520 4.50 5.37 -16.41
CA GLY A 520 3.54 5.56 -17.50
C GLY A 520 3.49 4.37 -18.46
N LYS A 521 4.65 3.80 -18.81
CA LYS A 521 4.72 2.57 -19.62
C LYS A 521 4.19 1.35 -18.90
N ALA A 522 4.53 1.17 -17.62
CA ALA A 522 4.07 0.02 -16.83
C ALA A 522 2.54 0.00 -16.71
N VAL A 523 1.90 1.18 -16.58
CA VAL A 523 0.43 1.30 -16.59
C VAL A 523 -0.17 0.94 -17.95
N GLU A 524 0.49 1.31 -19.06
CA GLU A 524 0.02 1.00 -20.43
C GLU A 524 0.23 -0.47 -20.83
N GLU A 525 1.30 -1.13 -20.34
CA GLU A 525 1.66 -2.50 -20.68
C GLU A 525 0.87 -3.57 -19.91
N GLN A 526 0.18 -3.20 -18.82
CA GLN A 526 -0.71 -4.14 -18.13
C GLN A 526 -1.88 -4.53 -19.04
N PRO A 527 -2.13 -5.84 -19.23
CA PRO A 527 -3.22 -6.29 -20.09
C PRO A 527 -4.54 -5.68 -19.60
N SER A 528 -5.29 -5.06 -20.50
CA SER A 528 -6.66 -4.61 -20.20
C SER A 528 -7.47 -5.82 -19.75
N THR A 529 -7.84 -5.86 -18.48
CA THR A 529 -8.86 -6.77 -17.96
C THR A 529 -10.24 -6.27 -18.38
N ASP A 530 -10.45 -6.15 -19.69
CA ASP A 530 -11.78 -6.04 -20.28
C ASP A 530 -12.09 -7.39 -20.94
N PRO A 531 -13.17 -8.10 -20.55
CA PRO A 531 -13.77 -9.12 -21.39
C PRO A 531 -14.46 -8.54 -22.63
#